data_AF-A0A522AGG9-F1
#
_entry.id   AF-A0A522AGG9-F1
#
_cell.length_a   1.000
_cell.length_b   1.000
_cell.length_c   1.000
_cell.angle_alpha   90.00
_cell.angle_beta   90.00
_cell.angle_gamma   90.00
#
_symmetry.space_group_name_H-M   'P 1'
#
loop_
_entity.id
_entity.type
_entity.pdbx_description
1 polymer ?
#
loop_
_entity_poly.entity_id
_entity_poly.type
_entity_poly.pdbx_seq_one_letter_code
_entity_poly.pdbx_strand_id
1 'polypeptide(L)'
;MALSFEFRLNGNVVRVEKISPNTTLLEYLRASGLTGTKEGCAEGDCGACSVAIIERDTNGQPTYRAVNSCLMPVCLVAGREVISVEGVANSKLGIRNSELQKLHPVQQKMVEHLGSQCGYCTPGFICSLFEGYYRDDLKTGNDLDEQLAGNLCRCTGYRPIRDAAREAFENRKQKAESRNGGDEFAERLKQSDAKLGAANYESDGEKFLRPISLDELLRLKKENPDARLIAGATELGLDITKRFKKFSTLISTEAVAELKEIKSTPAEWRIGAAVTLTEIDDQLGEEFPALRDMLRVFGSRQIRNRATMGGNLVTASPIGDSAP
;
A
#
# COMPACT_ATOMS: atom_id res chain seq x y z
N MET A 1 20.14 -18.90 2.48
CA MET A 1 19.01 -18.02 2.12
C MET A 1 18.08 -18.77 1.17
N ALA A 2 16.80 -18.43 1.11
CA ALA A 2 15.90 -19.02 0.13
C ALA A 2 16.12 -18.34 -1.24
N LEU A 3 16.04 -19.13 -2.32
CA LEU A 3 16.16 -18.66 -3.70
C LEU A 3 14.80 -18.25 -4.29
N SER A 4 13.75 -18.27 -3.47
CA SER A 4 12.39 -17.90 -3.82
C SER A 4 11.63 -17.38 -2.61
N PHE A 5 10.58 -16.60 -2.85
CA PHE A 5 9.58 -16.25 -1.85
C PHE A 5 8.18 -16.30 -2.46
N GLU A 6 7.16 -16.34 -1.62
CA GLU A 6 5.76 -16.39 -2.04
C GLU A 6 4.98 -15.20 -1.52
N PHE A 7 3.97 -14.78 -2.28
CA PHE A 7 2.95 -13.83 -1.87
C PHE A 7 1.63 -14.19 -2.54
N ARG A 8 0.52 -13.58 -2.14
CA ARG A 8 -0.76 -13.74 -2.84
C ARG A 8 -1.00 -12.55 -3.76
N LEU A 9 -1.38 -12.82 -5.00
CA LEU A 9 -1.74 -11.82 -5.99
C LEU A 9 -3.15 -12.11 -6.51
N ASN A 10 -4.07 -11.19 -6.26
CA ASN A 10 -5.47 -11.30 -6.67
C ASN A 10 -6.11 -12.62 -6.19
N GLY A 11 -5.69 -13.14 -5.03
CA GLY A 11 -6.16 -14.41 -4.45
C GLY A 11 -5.36 -15.65 -4.83
N ASN A 12 -4.44 -15.57 -5.80
CA ASN A 12 -3.60 -16.71 -6.19
C ASN A 12 -2.24 -16.65 -5.50
N VAL A 13 -1.69 -17.80 -5.08
CA VAL A 13 -0.30 -17.86 -4.61
C VAL A 13 0.63 -17.68 -5.80
N VAL A 14 1.58 -16.75 -5.68
CA VAL A 14 2.61 -16.45 -6.66
C VAL A 14 3.96 -16.70 -6.02
N ARG A 15 4.78 -17.52 -6.68
CA ARG A 15 6.15 -17.80 -6.30
C ARG A 15 7.10 -16.98 -7.18
N VAL A 16 7.95 -16.18 -6.54
CA VAL A 16 8.94 -15.32 -7.18
C VAL A 16 10.31 -15.99 -7.08
N GLU A 17 10.98 -16.16 -8.21
CA GLU A 17 12.32 -16.76 -8.31
C GLU A 17 13.20 -15.93 -9.24
N LYS A 18 14.50 -15.84 -8.95
CA LYS A 18 15.48 -15.18 -9.82
C LYS A 18 15.11 -13.73 -10.21
N ILE A 19 14.51 -12.98 -9.29
CA ILE A 19 14.18 -11.57 -9.46
C ILE A 19 15.04 -10.76 -8.50
N SER A 20 15.63 -9.68 -8.98
CA SER A 20 16.40 -8.77 -8.15
C SER A 20 15.55 -8.23 -6.98
N PRO A 21 16.07 -8.22 -5.73
CA PRO A 21 15.45 -7.50 -4.61
C PRO A 21 15.23 -6.00 -4.86
N ASN A 22 15.84 -5.40 -5.89
CA ASN A 22 15.65 -4.01 -6.28
C ASN A 22 14.52 -3.84 -7.32
N THR A 23 13.99 -4.91 -7.91
CA THR A 23 12.87 -4.85 -8.85
C THR A 23 11.61 -4.36 -8.14
N THR A 24 10.97 -3.33 -8.69
CA THR A 24 9.74 -2.78 -8.11
C THR A 24 8.55 -3.71 -8.32
N LEU A 25 7.55 -3.64 -7.45
CA LEU A 25 6.32 -4.40 -7.59
C LEU A 25 5.61 -4.04 -8.91
N LEU A 26 5.66 -2.77 -9.32
CA LEU A 26 5.12 -2.32 -10.60
C LEU A 26 5.77 -3.02 -11.80
N GLU A 27 7.11 -3.03 -11.84
CA GLU A 27 7.87 -3.73 -12.88
C GLU A 27 7.50 -5.21 -12.93
N TYR A 28 7.46 -5.86 -11.76
CA TYR A 28 7.12 -7.29 -11.65
C TYR A 28 5.71 -7.60 -12.18
N LEU A 29 4.70 -6.84 -11.74
CA LEU A 29 3.31 -7.04 -12.17
C LEU A 29 3.17 -6.92 -13.69
N ARG A 30 3.78 -5.87 -14.26
CA ARG A 30 3.71 -5.59 -15.71
C ARG A 30 4.46 -6.63 -16.52
N ALA A 31 5.65 -7.05 -16.09
CA ALA A 31 6.43 -8.10 -16.73
C ALA A 31 5.72 -9.46 -16.67
N SER A 32 4.88 -9.68 -15.65
CA SER A 32 4.04 -10.88 -15.51
C SER A 32 2.74 -10.82 -16.31
N GLY A 33 2.53 -9.78 -17.12
CA GLY A 33 1.35 -9.62 -17.99
C GLY A 33 0.16 -8.91 -17.35
N LEU A 34 0.23 -8.52 -16.08
CA LEU A 34 -0.79 -7.70 -15.39
C LEU A 34 -0.52 -6.23 -15.64
N THR A 35 -0.89 -5.78 -16.83
CA THR A 35 -0.55 -4.45 -17.35
C THR A 35 -1.54 -3.35 -16.96
N GLY A 36 -2.61 -3.66 -16.23
CA GLY A 36 -3.61 -2.71 -15.77
C GLY A 36 -3.02 -1.65 -14.85
N THR A 37 -2.11 -2.04 -13.95
CA THR A 37 -1.34 -1.09 -13.12
C THR A 37 -0.32 -0.34 -13.98
N LYS A 38 -0.26 0.99 -13.87
CA LYS A 38 0.48 1.86 -14.81
C LYS A 38 1.67 2.57 -14.17
N GLU A 39 2.68 2.83 -14.99
CA GLU A 39 3.79 3.72 -14.63
C GLU A 39 3.50 5.13 -15.15
N GLY A 40 3.22 6.07 -14.24
CA GLY A 40 3.01 7.47 -14.61
C GLY A 40 4.23 8.37 -14.32
N CYS A 41 4.69 8.35 -13.08
CA CYS A 41 5.78 9.21 -12.61
C CYS A 41 6.99 8.46 -12.02
N ALA A 42 6.81 7.21 -11.55
CA ALA A 42 7.83 6.42 -10.85
C ALA A 42 8.42 7.08 -9.57
N GLU A 43 7.69 7.98 -8.92
CA GLU A 43 8.09 8.65 -7.66
C GLU A 43 6.96 8.71 -6.61
N GLY A 44 5.86 7.98 -6.83
CA GLY A 44 4.74 7.90 -5.89
C GLY A 44 3.74 9.06 -5.95
N ASP A 45 4.00 10.08 -6.77
CA ASP A 45 3.19 11.31 -6.82
C ASP A 45 1.85 11.14 -7.57
N CYS A 46 1.86 10.49 -8.75
CA CYS A 46 0.67 10.46 -9.62
C CYS A 46 -0.40 9.43 -9.25
N GLY A 47 -0.07 8.44 -8.40
CA GLY A 47 -0.98 7.35 -8.03
C GLY A 47 -1.41 6.36 -9.14
N ALA A 48 -0.98 6.52 -10.39
CA ALA A 48 -1.37 5.60 -11.49
C ALA A 48 -0.93 4.14 -11.27
N CYS A 49 0.05 3.94 -10.41
CA CYS A 49 0.58 2.63 -10.00
C CYS A 49 -0.09 2.06 -8.73
N SER A 50 -1.18 2.66 -8.26
CA SER A 50 -1.82 2.22 -7.01
C SER A 50 -2.30 0.78 -7.12
N VAL A 51 -1.96 -0.02 -6.11
CA VAL A 51 -2.51 -1.35 -5.83
C VAL A 51 -2.96 -1.36 -4.37
N ALA A 52 -3.82 -2.30 -3.98
CA ALA A 52 -4.14 -2.50 -2.57
C ALA A 52 -3.33 -3.66 -2.00
N ILE A 53 -2.97 -3.59 -0.72
CA ILE A 53 -2.43 -4.70 0.05
C ILE A 53 -3.31 -4.95 1.28
N ILE A 54 -3.32 -6.19 1.77
CA ILE A 54 -3.88 -6.48 3.08
C ILE A 54 -2.81 -6.23 4.14
N GLU A 55 -3.14 -5.36 5.08
CA GLU A 55 -2.35 -5.03 6.28
C GLU A 55 -3.23 -5.21 7.52
N ARG A 56 -2.68 -4.91 8.70
CA ARG A 56 -3.48 -4.77 9.92
C ARG A 56 -3.55 -3.30 10.31
N ASP A 57 -4.71 -2.88 10.81
CA ASP A 57 -4.86 -1.61 11.48
C ASP A 57 -4.23 -1.64 12.88
N THR A 58 -4.35 -0.53 13.59
CA THR A 58 -3.81 -0.32 14.93
C THR A 58 -4.51 -1.15 16.01
N ASN A 59 -5.72 -1.67 15.72
CA ASN A 59 -6.44 -2.62 16.55
C ASN A 59 -6.11 -4.08 16.19
N GLY A 60 -5.19 -4.29 15.23
CA GLY A 60 -4.82 -5.60 14.74
C GLY A 60 -5.82 -6.21 13.75
N GLN A 61 -6.82 -5.47 13.28
CA GLN A 61 -7.82 -5.98 12.34
C GLN A 61 -7.32 -5.91 10.90
N PRO A 62 -7.56 -6.93 10.06
CA PRO A 62 -7.20 -6.88 8.65
C PRO A 62 -7.89 -5.71 7.94
N THR A 63 -7.13 -4.93 7.18
CA THR A 63 -7.61 -3.81 6.40
C THR A 63 -6.92 -3.76 5.04
N TYR A 64 -7.60 -3.21 4.05
CA TYR A 64 -6.94 -2.80 2.82
C TYR A 64 -6.17 -1.50 3.03
N ARG A 65 -5.01 -1.38 2.39
CA ARG A 65 -4.23 -0.15 2.26
C ARG A 65 -3.81 0.02 0.81
N ALA A 66 -4.16 1.14 0.17
CA ALA A 66 -3.64 1.45 -1.15
C ALA A 66 -2.18 1.91 -1.02
N VAL A 67 -1.33 1.48 -1.95
CA VAL A 67 0.13 1.73 -1.93
C VAL A 67 0.64 1.98 -3.34
N ASN A 68 1.74 2.74 -3.48
CA ASN A 68 2.40 2.97 -4.76
C ASN A 68 3.33 1.81 -5.12
N SER A 69 2.91 0.94 -6.03
CA SER A 69 3.73 -0.22 -6.45
C SER A 69 5.04 0.17 -7.15
N CYS A 70 5.17 1.40 -7.65
CA CYS A 70 6.42 1.87 -8.28
C CYS A 70 7.54 2.12 -7.28
N LEU A 71 7.25 2.35 -5.99
CA LEU A 71 8.28 2.61 -4.98
C LEU A 71 8.63 1.39 -4.14
N MET A 72 7.78 0.36 -4.18
CA MET A 72 7.89 -0.82 -3.32
C MET A 72 8.66 -1.92 -4.05
N PRO A 73 9.86 -2.32 -3.61
CA PRO A 73 10.49 -3.54 -4.12
C PRO A 73 9.62 -4.77 -3.93
N VAL A 74 9.60 -5.68 -4.91
CA VAL A 74 8.73 -6.87 -4.91
C VAL A 74 9.02 -7.80 -3.72
N CYS A 75 10.24 -7.81 -3.19
CA CYS A 75 10.58 -8.59 -2.00
C CYS A 75 9.82 -8.16 -0.74
N LEU A 76 9.36 -6.89 -0.65
CA LEU A 76 8.55 -6.41 0.47
C LEU A 76 7.14 -7.02 0.50
N VAL A 77 6.66 -7.60 -0.61
CA VAL A 77 5.38 -8.32 -0.63
C VAL A 77 5.49 -9.78 -0.21
N ALA A 78 6.68 -10.29 0.11
CA ALA A 78 6.83 -11.65 0.62
C ALA A 78 5.90 -11.92 1.83
N GLY A 79 5.01 -12.91 1.71
CA GLY A 79 3.99 -13.24 2.71
C GLY A 79 2.79 -12.28 2.79
N ARG A 80 2.69 -11.28 1.90
CA ARG A 80 1.56 -10.35 1.81
C ARG A 80 0.55 -10.79 0.78
N GLU A 81 -0.62 -10.17 0.81
CA GLU A 81 -1.60 -10.23 -0.29
C GLU A 81 -1.71 -8.88 -0.99
N VAL A 82 -1.62 -8.90 -2.32
CA VAL A 82 -1.72 -7.76 -3.23
C VAL A 82 -2.97 -7.92 -4.09
N ILE A 83 -3.73 -6.84 -4.24
CA ILE A 83 -4.88 -6.71 -5.12
C ILE A 83 -4.59 -5.62 -6.15
N SER A 84 -4.40 -6.02 -7.41
CA SER A 84 -4.27 -5.11 -8.55
C SER A 84 -5.64 -4.73 -9.10
N VAL A 85 -5.69 -3.78 -10.05
CA VAL A 85 -6.95 -3.37 -10.69
C VAL A 85 -7.69 -4.55 -11.35
N GLU A 86 -6.95 -5.51 -11.92
CA GLU A 86 -7.51 -6.73 -12.49
C GLU A 86 -8.16 -7.61 -11.43
N GLY A 87 -7.60 -7.65 -10.22
CA GLY A 87 -8.17 -8.34 -9.07
C GLY A 87 -9.44 -7.68 -8.56
N VAL A 88 -9.50 -6.34 -8.54
CA VAL A 88 -10.72 -5.60 -8.15
C VAL A 88 -11.87 -5.91 -9.11
N ALA A 89 -11.60 -6.07 -10.40
CA ALA A 89 -12.60 -6.37 -11.41
C ALA A 89 -13.17 -7.79 -11.35
N ASN A 90 -12.53 -8.72 -10.64
CA ASN A 90 -12.78 -10.14 -10.84
C ASN A 90 -13.22 -10.84 -9.55
N SER A 91 -14.54 -11.08 -9.42
CA SER A 91 -15.09 -11.90 -8.34
C SER A 91 -14.99 -13.42 -8.62
N LYS A 92 -14.45 -13.85 -9.78
CA LYS A 92 -14.06 -15.26 -10.02
C LYS A 92 -12.84 -15.34 -10.94
N LEU A 93 -11.67 -15.15 -10.33
CA LEU A 93 -10.35 -15.71 -10.70
C LEU A 93 -10.27 -16.33 -12.12
N GLY A 94 -9.79 -15.54 -13.09
CA GLY A 94 -9.02 -16.06 -14.24
C GLY A 94 -9.74 -16.56 -15.49
N ILE A 95 -11.04 -16.36 -15.71
CA ILE A 95 -11.71 -16.86 -16.92
C ILE A 95 -12.01 -15.73 -17.93
N ARG A 96 -11.44 -15.84 -19.13
CA ARG A 96 -11.67 -14.99 -20.31
C ARG A 96 -12.95 -15.35 -21.08
N ASN A 97 -14.02 -15.76 -20.40
CA ASN A 97 -15.27 -16.10 -21.07
C ASN A 97 -16.35 -15.06 -20.80
N SER A 98 -17.12 -14.82 -21.84
CA SER A 98 -18.06 -13.72 -22.12
C SER A 98 -19.26 -13.56 -21.19
N GLU A 99 -19.21 -14.04 -19.95
CA GLU A 99 -20.23 -13.73 -18.95
C GLU A 99 -19.89 -12.39 -18.30
N LEU A 100 -20.85 -11.45 -18.27
CA LEU A 100 -20.67 -10.09 -17.76
C LEU A 100 -19.92 -10.10 -16.42
N GLN A 101 -18.65 -9.69 -16.49
CA GLN A 101 -17.78 -9.54 -15.34
C GLN A 101 -18.45 -8.61 -14.33
N LYS A 102 -18.73 -9.11 -13.13
CA LYS A 102 -19.33 -8.30 -12.07
C LYS A 102 -18.29 -7.28 -11.59
N LEU A 103 -18.41 -6.05 -12.06
CA LEU A 103 -17.55 -4.94 -11.64
C LEU A 103 -17.72 -4.66 -10.15
N HIS A 104 -16.63 -4.27 -9.50
CA HIS A 104 -16.70 -3.68 -8.16
C HIS A 104 -17.55 -2.39 -8.22
N PRO A 105 -18.32 -2.04 -7.17
CA PRO A 105 -19.12 -0.81 -7.16
C PRO A 105 -18.36 0.45 -7.59
N VAL A 106 -17.09 0.59 -7.17
CA VAL A 106 -16.25 1.73 -7.59
C VAL A 106 -15.94 1.74 -9.09
N GLN A 107 -15.75 0.58 -9.72
CA GLN A 107 -15.52 0.48 -11.16
C GLN A 107 -16.81 0.76 -11.93
N GLN A 108 -17.93 0.18 -11.47
CA GLN A 108 -19.23 0.39 -12.07
C GLN A 108 -19.60 1.88 -12.07
N LYS A 109 -19.47 2.56 -10.93
CA LYS A 109 -19.78 3.99 -10.84
C LYS A 109 -18.81 4.86 -11.64
N MET A 110 -17.55 4.47 -11.76
CA MET A 110 -16.60 5.16 -12.63
C MET A 110 -17.01 5.13 -14.12
N VAL A 111 -17.63 4.05 -14.58
CA VAL A 111 -18.20 3.96 -15.94
C VAL A 111 -19.47 4.82 -16.04
N GLU A 112 -20.41 4.65 -15.12
CA GLU A 112 -21.72 5.33 -15.14
C GLU A 112 -21.61 6.86 -15.08
N HIS A 113 -20.64 7.39 -14.34
CA HIS A 113 -20.40 8.84 -14.18
C HIS A 113 -19.42 9.43 -15.19
N LEU A 114 -18.98 8.67 -16.20
CA LEU A 114 -17.96 9.12 -17.15
C LEU A 114 -16.65 9.59 -16.46
N GLY A 115 -16.29 8.92 -15.36
CA GLY A 115 -15.09 9.23 -14.57
C GLY A 115 -13.79 8.90 -15.30
N SER A 116 -13.84 8.29 -16.49
CA SER A 116 -12.68 7.89 -17.28
C SER A 116 -12.76 8.46 -18.69
N GLN A 117 -11.71 9.17 -19.12
CA GLN A 117 -11.52 9.62 -20.50
C GLN A 117 -10.39 8.84 -21.18
N CYS A 118 -9.13 9.29 -21.05
CA CYS A 118 -7.98 8.58 -21.63
C CYS A 118 -7.73 7.20 -20.99
N GLY A 119 -8.28 6.96 -19.79
CA GLY A 119 -8.20 5.69 -19.07
C GLY A 119 -6.88 5.41 -18.35
N TYR A 120 -5.83 6.21 -18.54
CA TYR A 120 -4.49 5.89 -18.01
C TYR A 120 -4.41 5.93 -16.48
N CYS A 121 -5.00 6.95 -15.86
CA CYS A 121 -5.02 7.09 -14.40
C CYS A 121 -6.10 6.24 -13.73
N THR A 122 -7.10 5.78 -14.49
CA THR A 122 -8.30 5.09 -13.98
C THR A 122 -7.94 3.89 -13.09
N PRO A 123 -7.01 2.98 -13.46
CA PRO A 123 -6.59 1.90 -12.58
C PRO A 123 -6.13 2.33 -11.18
N GLY A 124 -5.35 3.41 -11.12
CA GLY A 124 -4.86 3.95 -9.85
C GLY A 124 -6.00 4.49 -8.97
N PHE A 125 -6.93 5.22 -9.57
CA PHE A 125 -8.14 5.67 -8.87
C PHE A 125 -9.00 4.51 -8.37
N ILE A 126 -9.17 3.45 -9.18
CA ILE A 126 -9.94 2.27 -8.78
C ILE A 126 -9.33 1.61 -7.54
N CYS A 127 -8.02 1.41 -7.48
CA CYS A 127 -7.38 0.79 -6.32
C CYS A 127 -7.42 1.69 -5.07
N SER A 128 -7.27 3.00 -5.23
CA SER A 128 -7.41 3.97 -4.12
C SER A 128 -8.85 4.00 -3.58
N LEU A 129 -9.84 4.11 -4.46
CA LEU A 129 -11.24 4.08 -4.07
C LEU A 129 -11.69 2.72 -3.57
N PHE A 130 -11.05 1.63 -4.00
CA PHE A 130 -11.26 0.31 -3.43
C PHE A 130 -10.86 0.28 -1.95
N GLU A 131 -9.68 0.80 -1.56
CA GLU A 131 -9.35 0.99 -0.13
C GLU A 131 -10.41 1.82 0.56
N GLY A 132 -10.75 2.99 0.00
CA GLY A 132 -11.76 3.90 0.57
C GLY A 132 -13.15 3.25 0.76
N TYR A 133 -13.53 2.34 -0.13
CA TYR A 133 -14.81 1.64 -0.06
C TYR A 133 -14.95 0.81 1.23
N TYR A 134 -13.86 0.20 1.71
CA TYR A 134 -13.86 -0.63 2.93
C TYR A 134 -13.47 0.12 4.21
N ARG A 135 -13.29 1.43 4.13
CA ARG A 135 -12.91 2.30 5.25
C ARG A 135 -14.13 2.94 5.93
N ASP A 136 -14.30 2.74 7.23
CA ASP A 136 -15.44 3.30 7.99
C ASP A 136 -15.30 4.79 8.38
N ASP A 137 -14.10 5.35 8.24
CA ASP A 137 -13.74 6.71 8.64
C ASP A 137 -13.99 7.78 7.56
N LEU A 138 -14.27 7.38 6.32
CA LEU A 138 -14.68 8.31 5.25
C LEU A 138 -16.16 8.73 5.41
N LYS A 139 -16.40 9.91 6.01
CA LYS A 139 -17.76 10.38 6.36
C LYS A 139 -18.15 11.68 5.66
N THR A 140 -17.19 12.47 5.23
CA THR A 140 -17.37 13.81 4.66
C THR A 140 -16.80 13.91 3.26
N GLY A 141 -17.14 14.99 2.54
CA GLY A 141 -16.53 15.28 1.25
C GLY A 141 -15.02 15.49 1.34
N ASN A 142 -14.54 16.09 2.44
CA ASN A 142 -13.11 16.30 2.65
C ASN A 142 -12.34 14.98 2.83
N ASP A 143 -12.93 14.00 3.52
CA ASP A 143 -12.28 12.69 3.68
C ASP A 143 -12.14 11.98 2.33
N LEU A 144 -13.15 12.13 1.45
CA LEU A 144 -13.05 11.62 0.08
C LEU A 144 -12.00 12.36 -0.74
N ASP A 145 -11.94 13.69 -0.62
CA ASP A 145 -10.95 14.51 -1.32
C ASP A 145 -9.52 14.13 -0.88
N GLU A 146 -9.32 13.81 0.41
CA GLU A 146 -8.06 13.26 0.94
C GLU A 146 -7.72 11.87 0.35
N GLN A 147 -8.70 10.96 0.25
CA GLN A 147 -8.50 9.64 -0.39
C GLN A 147 -8.09 9.78 -1.87
N LEU A 148 -8.58 10.81 -2.56
CA LEU A 148 -8.29 11.08 -3.97
C LEU A 148 -6.99 11.87 -4.18
N ALA A 149 -6.45 12.55 -3.17
CA ALA A 149 -5.32 13.48 -3.29
C ALA A 149 -4.06 12.84 -3.87
N GLY A 150 -3.88 11.52 -3.69
CA GLY A 150 -2.76 10.76 -4.25
C GLY A 150 -2.88 10.30 -5.69
N ASN A 151 -3.94 10.69 -6.40
CA ASN A 151 -4.22 10.23 -7.76
C ASN A 151 -4.40 11.42 -8.69
N LEU A 152 -3.52 11.55 -9.70
CA LEU A 152 -3.58 12.65 -10.65
C LEU A 152 -4.35 12.27 -11.91
N CYS A 153 -5.28 13.14 -12.32
CA CYS A 153 -5.97 13.04 -13.60
C CYS A 153 -5.79 14.34 -14.40
N ARG A 154 -5.38 14.22 -15.66
CA ARG A 154 -5.21 15.38 -16.55
C ARG A 154 -6.40 15.63 -17.49
N CYS A 155 -7.38 14.73 -17.53
CA CYS A 155 -8.44 14.76 -18.53
C CYS A 155 -9.82 15.12 -17.96
N THR A 156 -10.20 14.55 -16.81
CA THR A 156 -11.61 14.57 -16.35
C THR A 156 -11.98 15.81 -15.54
N GLY A 157 -11.00 16.58 -15.05
CA GLY A 157 -11.24 17.66 -14.10
C GLY A 157 -11.75 17.18 -12.74
N TYR A 158 -11.55 15.90 -12.40
CA TYR A 158 -11.89 15.23 -11.12
C TYR A 158 -13.37 15.12 -10.75
N ARG A 159 -14.22 16.08 -11.12
CA ARG A 159 -15.65 16.09 -10.76
C ARG A 159 -16.37 14.76 -11.03
N PRO A 160 -16.34 14.15 -12.23
CA PRO A 160 -17.03 12.89 -12.47
C PRO A 160 -16.45 11.70 -11.67
N ILE A 161 -15.15 11.75 -11.32
CA ILE A 161 -14.52 10.73 -10.45
C ILE A 161 -15.05 10.85 -9.02
N ARG A 162 -15.17 12.08 -8.54
CA ARG A 162 -15.69 12.38 -7.20
C ARG A 162 -17.16 12.01 -7.07
N ASP A 163 -17.97 12.31 -8.09
CA ASP A 163 -19.39 11.94 -8.12
C ASP A 163 -19.56 10.41 -8.14
N ALA A 164 -18.76 9.69 -8.94
CA ALA A 164 -18.71 8.23 -8.94
C ALA A 164 -18.37 7.64 -7.56
N ALA A 165 -17.36 8.19 -6.90
CA ALA A 165 -16.91 7.71 -5.59
C ALA A 165 -17.98 7.93 -4.51
N ARG A 166 -18.60 9.10 -4.48
CA ARG A 166 -19.70 9.40 -3.54
C ARG A 166 -20.83 8.40 -3.67
N GLU A 167 -21.33 8.18 -4.89
CA GLU A 167 -22.44 7.24 -5.10
C GLU A 167 -22.04 5.78 -4.82
N ALA A 168 -20.78 5.41 -5.09
CA ALA A 168 -20.27 4.10 -4.72
C ALA A 168 -20.30 3.89 -3.20
N PHE A 169 -20.01 4.93 -2.42
CA PHE A 169 -19.90 4.83 -0.95
C PHE A 169 -21.24 4.95 -0.23
N GLU A 170 -22.21 5.72 -0.76
CA GLU A 170 -23.50 6.00 -0.11
C GLU A 170 -24.29 4.73 0.29
N ASN A 171 -24.11 3.60 -0.41
CA ASN A 171 -24.88 2.37 -0.18
C ASN A 171 -24.03 1.14 0.21
N ARG A 172 -22.78 1.34 0.64
CA ARG A 172 -21.83 0.23 0.88
C ARG A 172 -22.26 -0.74 1.99
N LYS A 173 -22.88 -0.22 3.07
CA LYS A 173 -23.31 -1.04 4.23
C LYS A 173 -24.60 -1.81 3.95
N GLN A 174 -25.61 -1.16 3.38
CA GLN A 174 -26.89 -1.80 3.04
C GLN A 174 -26.73 -2.89 1.96
N LYS A 175 -25.83 -2.70 0.99
CA LYS A 175 -25.56 -3.71 -0.06
C LYS A 175 -24.74 -4.90 0.44
N ALA A 176 -23.96 -4.75 1.52
CA ALA A 176 -23.24 -5.87 2.14
C ALA A 176 -24.21 -6.85 2.82
N GLU A 177 -25.29 -6.34 3.41
CA GLU A 177 -26.32 -7.12 4.11
C GLU A 177 -27.37 -7.74 3.16
N SER A 178 -27.63 -7.12 2.00
CA SER A 178 -28.71 -7.52 1.08
C SER A 178 -28.31 -8.47 -0.05
N ARG A 179 -27.03 -8.78 -0.24
CA ARG A 179 -26.54 -9.62 -1.36
C ARG A 179 -26.61 -11.10 -0.99
N ASN A 180 -27.58 -11.83 -1.56
CA ASN A 180 -27.50 -13.28 -1.72
C ASN A 180 -26.24 -13.62 -2.54
N GLY A 181 -25.11 -13.84 -1.86
CA GLY A 181 -23.78 -14.02 -2.45
C GLY A 181 -22.63 -13.25 -1.78
N GLY A 182 -22.90 -12.41 -0.78
CA GLY A 182 -21.88 -11.74 0.05
C GLY A 182 -21.01 -10.69 -0.66
N ASP A 183 -20.24 -9.94 0.13
CA ASP A 183 -19.12 -9.10 -0.35
C ASP A 183 -17.83 -9.91 -0.18
N GLU A 184 -17.31 -10.45 -1.29
CA GLU A 184 -16.17 -11.35 -1.29
C GLU A 184 -14.89 -10.71 -0.73
N PHE A 185 -14.72 -9.39 -0.91
CA PHE A 185 -13.55 -8.69 -0.37
C PHE A 185 -13.70 -8.45 1.13
N ALA A 186 -14.91 -8.14 1.62
CA ALA A 186 -15.17 -8.09 3.05
C ALA A 186 -14.95 -9.47 3.72
N GLU A 187 -15.43 -10.56 3.11
CA GLU A 187 -15.18 -11.92 3.60
C GLU A 187 -13.69 -12.28 3.55
N ARG A 188 -12.98 -11.86 2.51
CA ARG A 188 -11.53 -12.06 2.41
C ARG A 188 -10.77 -11.34 3.53
N LEU A 189 -11.15 -10.12 3.89
CA LEU A 189 -10.56 -9.44 5.05
C LEU A 189 -10.79 -10.23 6.35
N LYS A 190 -12.03 -10.71 6.59
CA LYS A 190 -12.35 -11.52 7.78
C LYS A 190 -11.53 -12.82 7.87
N GLN A 191 -11.26 -13.43 6.72
CA GLN A 191 -10.48 -14.68 6.64
C GLN A 191 -8.96 -14.45 6.65
N SER A 192 -8.51 -13.20 6.53
CA SER A 192 -7.08 -12.92 6.42
C SER A 192 -6.36 -13.12 7.76
N ASP A 193 -5.49 -14.12 7.79
CA ASP A 193 -4.53 -14.33 8.86
C ASP A 193 -3.23 -13.55 8.65
N ALA A 194 -3.18 -12.65 7.66
CA ALA A 194 -1.98 -11.93 7.24
C ALA A 194 -1.21 -11.38 8.45
N LYS A 195 -0.05 -11.97 8.70
CA LYS A 195 0.95 -11.52 9.66
C LYS A 195 2.27 -11.51 8.94
N LEU A 196 2.99 -10.40 9.06
CA LEU A 196 4.28 -10.26 8.40
C LEU A 196 5.31 -11.10 9.16
N GLY A 197 5.72 -12.23 8.58
CA GLY A 197 6.72 -13.12 9.15
C GLY A 197 8.14 -12.80 8.67
N ALA A 198 9.12 -13.59 9.13
CA ALA A 198 10.48 -13.49 8.63
C ALA A 198 10.56 -13.79 7.12
N ALA A 199 11.52 -13.19 6.42
CA ALA A 199 11.81 -13.51 5.02
C ALA A 199 13.30 -13.38 4.74
N ASN A 200 13.87 -14.34 4.01
CA ASN A 200 15.29 -14.37 3.66
C ASN A 200 15.43 -14.81 2.20
N TYR A 201 15.67 -13.84 1.32
CA TYR A 201 15.69 -14.03 -0.12
C TYR A 201 17.00 -13.56 -0.74
N GLU A 202 17.48 -14.28 -1.74
CA GLU A 202 18.68 -13.94 -2.50
C GLU A 202 18.49 -14.21 -3.99
N SER A 203 18.96 -13.28 -4.83
CA SER A 203 19.07 -13.44 -6.28
C SER A 203 20.32 -12.73 -6.77
N ASP A 204 21.16 -13.43 -7.54
CA ASP A 204 22.37 -12.89 -8.16
C ASP A 204 23.28 -12.08 -7.21
N GLY A 205 23.41 -12.55 -5.96
CA GLY A 205 24.22 -11.92 -4.92
C GLY A 205 23.56 -10.72 -4.21
N GLU A 206 22.40 -10.27 -4.67
CA GLU A 206 21.57 -9.28 -3.98
C GLU A 206 20.66 -9.97 -2.96
N LYS A 207 20.54 -9.39 -1.76
CA LYS A 207 19.86 -10.00 -0.61
C LYS A 207 18.74 -9.14 -0.07
N PHE A 208 17.66 -9.80 0.35
CA PHE A 208 16.60 -9.23 1.16
C PHE A 208 16.42 -10.04 2.44
N LEU A 209 16.51 -9.35 3.58
CA LEU A 209 16.39 -9.94 4.90
C LEU A 209 15.29 -9.22 5.66
N ARG A 210 14.36 -9.93 6.27
CA ARG A 210 13.30 -9.38 7.11
C ARG A 210 13.32 -10.09 8.47
N PRO A 211 14.09 -9.57 9.44
CA PRO A 211 14.05 -10.04 10.83
C PRO A 211 12.71 -9.74 11.49
N ILE A 212 12.42 -10.46 12.57
CA ILE A 212 11.18 -10.27 13.37
C ILE A 212 11.42 -9.70 14.78
N SER A 213 12.68 -9.55 15.18
CA SER A 213 13.07 -8.97 16.47
C SER A 213 14.19 -7.94 16.32
N LEU A 214 14.29 -7.05 17.31
CA LEU A 214 15.32 -6.02 17.33
C LEU A 214 16.73 -6.63 17.43
N ASP A 215 16.90 -7.67 18.22
CA ASP A 215 18.17 -8.38 18.37
C ASP A 215 18.65 -8.97 17.03
N GLU A 216 17.74 -9.58 16.27
CA GLU A 216 18.08 -10.12 14.96
C GLU A 216 18.40 -9.00 13.96
N LEU A 217 17.63 -7.91 13.98
CA LEU A 217 17.91 -6.72 13.16
C LEU A 217 19.32 -6.16 13.41
N LEU A 218 19.68 -5.97 14.68
CA LEU A 218 20.99 -5.44 15.08
C LEU A 218 22.12 -6.40 14.70
N ARG A 219 21.93 -7.70 14.90
CA ARG A 219 22.88 -8.73 14.46
C ARG A 219 23.10 -8.68 12.94
N LEU A 220 22.03 -8.69 12.16
CA LEU A 220 22.10 -8.63 10.70
C LEU A 220 22.76 -7.33 10.20
N LYS A 221 22.48 -6.20 10.84
CA LYS A 221 23.11 -4.92 10.51
C LYS A 221 24.60 -4.90 10.85
N LYS A 222 25.01 -5.56 11.94
CA LYS A 222 26.44 -5.74 12.29
C LYS A 222 27.16 -6.65 11.30
N GLU A 223 26.51 -7.73 10.86
CA GLU A 223 27.06 -8.67 9.87
C GLU A 223 27.10 -8.07 8.46
N ASN A 224 26.22 -7.11 8.16
CA ASN A 224 26.15 -6.43 6.87
C ASN A 224 26.17 -4.90 7.07
N PRO A 225 27.33 -4.29 7.42
CA PRO A 225 27.42 -2.86 7.73
C PRO A 225 26.88 -1.95 6.63
N ASP A 226 27.08 -2.33 5.37
CA ASP A 226 26.63 -1.56 4.19
C ASP A 226 25.16 -1.79 3.82
N ALA A 227 24.49 -2.75 4.46
CA ALA A 227 23.08 -3.05 4.17
C ALA A 227 22.20 -1.83 4.47
N ARG A 228 21.28 -1.53 3.56
CA ARG A 228 20.32 -0.43 3.77
C ARG A 228 19.10 -0.96 4.52
N LEU A 229 18.73 -0.25 5.58
CA LEU A 229 17.46 -0.50 6.26
C LEU A 229 16.32 0.00 5.37
N ILE A 230 15.26 -0.79 5.26
CA ILE A 230 14.08 -0.46 4.45
C ILE A 230 12.80 -0.71 5.26
N ALA A 231 11.79 0.12 5.02
CA ALA A 231 10.45 -0.03 5.58
C ALA A 231 9.42 0.16 4.46
N GLY A 232 8.70 1.29 4.46
CA GLY A 232 7.79 1.69 3.39
C GLY A 232 8.39 1.90 2.01
N ALA A 233 9.72 2.01 1.92
CA ALA A 233 10.47 2.28 0.70
C ALA A 233 10.14 3.61 0.00
N THR A 234 9.43 4.53 0.65
CA THR A 234 9.00 5.80 0.02
C THR A 234 10.18 6.73 -0.32
N GLU A 235 11.31 6.58 0.36
CA GLU A 235 12.57 7.29 0.04
C GLU A 235 13.53 6.38 -0.76
N LEU A 236 13.85 5.20 -0.23
CA LEU A 236 14.78 4.26 -0.90
C LEU A 236 14.28 3.83 -2.28
N GLY A 237 12.97 3.79 -2.49
CA GLY A 237 12.35 3.55 -3.79
C GLY A 237 12.75 4.60 -4.82
N LEU A 238 12.91 5.88 -4.44
CA LEU A 238 13.39 6.94 -5.33
C LEU A 238 14.87 6.77 -5.70
N ASP A 239 15.68 6.29 -4.76
CA ASP A 239 17.07 5.93 -5.05
C ASP A 239 17.12 4.83 -6.15
N ILE A 240 16.18 3.88 -6.13
CA ILE A 240 16.05 2.84 -7.17
C ILE A 240 15.50 3.43 -8.48
N THR A 241 14.34 4.07 -8.44
CA THR A 241 13.59 4.44 -9.65
C THR A 241 14.10 5.70 -10.34
N LYS A 242 14.63 6.66 -9.58
CA LYS A 242 15.06 7.97 -10.09
C LYS A 242 16.56 8.12 -10.14
N ARG A 243 17.29 7.43 -9.26
CA ARG A 243 18.75 7.45 -9.24
C ARG A 243 19.39 6.16 -9.72
N PHE A 244 18.59 5.16 -10.13
CA PHE A 244 19.06 3.88 -10.67
C PHE A 244 20.08 3.18 -9.77
N LYS A 245 20.01 3.43 -8.45
CA LYS A 245 20.88 2.77 -7.48
C LYS A 245 20.41 1.33 -7.29
N LYS A 246 21.37 0.44 -7.13
CA LYS A 246 21.14 -0.94 -6.70
C LYS A 246 21.73 -1.14 -5.32
N PHE A 247 20.96 -1.78 -4.45
CA PHE A 247 21.39 -2.16 -3.12
C PHE A 247 21.75 -3.64 -3.10
N SER A 248 22.95 -3.97 -2.64
CA SER A 248 23.42 -5.35 -2.49
C SER A 248 22.69 -6.09 -1.38
N THR A 249 22.31 -5.40 -0.30
CA THR A 249 21.55 -5.99 0.81
C THR A 249 20.55 -4.99 1.36
N LEU A 250 19.29 -5.41 1.42
CA LEU A 250 18.20 -4.71 2.06
C LEU A 250 17.78 -5.46 3.33
N ILE A 251 17.66 -4.74 4.45
CA ILE A 251 17.14 -5.30 5.70
C ILE A 251 15.84 -4.58 6.06
N SER A 252 14.73 -5.30 5.97
CA SER A 252 13.40 -4.78 6.29
C SER A 252 13.19 -4.66 7.79
N THR A 253 12.62 -3.54 8.22
CA THR A 253 12.25 -3.26 9.62
C THR A 253 10.77 -3.52 9.90
N GLU A 254 9.97 -3.89 8.88
CA GLU A 254 8.51 -3.91 8.97
C GLU A 254 7.93 -5.01 9.87
N ALA A 255 8.68 -6.09 10.07
CA ALA A 255 8.27 -7.22 10.89
C ALA A 255 8.90 -7.21 12.30
N VAL A 256 9.73 -6.21 12.61
CA VAL A 256 10.38 -6.08 13.92
C VAL A 256 9.37 -5.53 14.91
N ALA A 257 8.87 -6.41 15.79
CA ALA A 257 7.75 -6.10 16.68
C ALA A 257 8.01 -4.86 17.54
N GLU A 258 9.20 -4.73 18.09
CA GLU A 258 9.62 -3.64 18.98
C GLU A 258 9.63 -2.27 18.28
N LEU A 259 9.79 -2.25 16.94
CA LEU A 259 9.77 -1.01 16.15
C LEU A 259 8.37 -0.63 15.66
N LYS A 260 7.35 -1.45 15.92
CA LYS A 260 5.96 -1.25 15.48
C LYS A 260 5.00 -0.87 16.62
N GLU A 261 5.51 -0.71 17.84
CA GLU A 261 4.69 -0.36 19.00
C GLU A 261 4.42 1.14 19.10
N ILE A 262 3.21 1.49 19.54
CA ILE A 262 2.88 2.81 20.07
C ILE A 262 2.46 2.63 21.52
N LYS A 263 3.10 3.34 22.44
CA LYS A 263 2.83 3.25 23.89
C LYS A 263 2.66 4.65 24.47
N SER A 264 1.64 4.86 25.28
CA SER A 264 1.49 6.09 26.06
C SER A 264 1.87 5.86 27.52
N THR A 265 2.41 6.91 28.12
CA THR A 265 2.60 7.07 29.56
C THR A 265 2.00 8.40 29.98
N PRO A 266 1.84 8.70 31.29
CA PRO A 266 1.36 10.02 31.72
C PRO A 266 2.25 11.20 31.27
N ALA A 267 3.50 10.96 30.86
CA ALA A 267 4.45 12.02 30.50
C ALA A 267 4.73 12.10 28.99
N GLU A 268 4.60 10.99 28.25
CA GLU A 268 5.04 10.92 26.85
C GLU A 268 4.34 9.80 26.07
N TRP A 269 4.32 9.97 24.75
CA TRP A 269 4.06 8.93 23.77
C TRP A 269 5.39 8.38 23.22
N ARG A 270 5.51 7.06 23.13
CA ARG A 270 6.61 6.35 22.50
C ARG A 270 6.13 5.73 21.21
N ILE A 271 6.68 6.18 20.08
CA ILE A 271 6.30 5.72 18.74
C ILE A 271 7.48 4.95 18.16
N GLY A 272 7.25 3.68 17.81
CA GLY A 272 8.24 2.85 17.15
C GLY A 272 8.64 3.37 15.76
N ALA A 273 9.91 3.22 15.40
CA ALA A 273 10.47 3.78 14.17
C ALA A 273 9.85 3.21 12.87
N ALA A 274 9.27 2.01 12.92
CA ALA A 274 8.62 1.35 11.80
C ALA A 274 7.08 1.55 11.77
N VAL A 275 6.53 2.33 12.71
CA VAL A 275 5.11 2.75 12.66
C VAL A 275 4.91 3.69 11.48
N THR A 276 3.88 3.41 10.68
CA THR A 276 3.52 4.21 9.51
C THR A 276 2.84 5.51 9.91
N LEU A 277 2.92 6.52 9.04
CA LEU A 277 2.27 7.80 9.29
C LEU A 277 0.74 7.66 9.39
N THR A 278 0.14 6.74 8.63
CA THR A 278 -1.29 6.41 8.78
C THR A 278 -1.61 5.80 10.15
N GLU A 279 -0.81 4.87 10.65
CA GLU A 279 -1.03 4.28 12.00
C GLU A 279 -0.91 5.33 13.10
N ILE A 280 -0.03 6.33 12.93
CA ILE A 280 0.11 7.46 13.87
C ILE A 280 -1.14 8.33 13.85
N ASP A 281 -1.65 8.72 12.69
CA ASP A 281 -2.91 9.50 12.60
C ASP A 281 -4.10 8.72 13.17
N ASP A 282 -4.21 7.43 12.84
CA ASP A 282 -5.29 6.55 13.31
C ASP A 282 -5.33 6.45 14.85
N GLN A 283 -4.18 6.42 15.54
CA GLN A 283 -4.12 6.32 17.01
C GLN A 283 -4.07 7.66 17.74
N LEU A 284 -3.31 8.64 17.22
CA LEU A 284 -2.99 9.88 17.93
C LEU A 284 -3.76 11.09 17.40
N GLY A 285 -4.34 11.02 16.19
CA GLY A 285 -4.87 12.20 15.50
C GLY A 285 -6.07 12.85 16.18
N GLU A 286 -6.86 12.10 16.97
CA GLU A 286 -7.95 12.67 17.79
C GLU A 286 -7.41 13.45 19.00
N GLU A 287 -6.37 12.93 19.66
CA GLU A 287 -5.76 13.56 20.83
C GLU A 287 -4.88 14.76 20.45
N PHE A 288 -4.25 14.69 19.26
CA PHE A 288 -3.37 15.73 18.73
C PHE A 288 -3.87 16.23 17.36
N PRO A 289 -4.90 17.09 17.31
CA PRO A 289 -5.47 17.58 16.05
C PRO A 289 -4.45 18.26 15.13
N ALA A 290 -3.47 18.97 15.69
CA ALA A 290 -2.41 19.61 14.90
C ALA A 290 -1.52 18.59 14.15
N LEU A 291 -1.26 17.43 14.78
CA LEU A 291 -0.55 16.33 14.13
C LEU A 291 -1.37 15.77 12.97
N ARG A 292 -2.67 15.55 13.18
CA ARG A 292 -3.58 15.11 12.12
C ARG A 292 -3.62 16.11 10.95
N ASP A 293 -3.75 17.39 11.24
CA ASP A 293 -3.81 18.43 10.20
C ASP A 293 -2.52 18.49 9.37
N MET A 294 -1.35 18.33 10.02
CA MET A 294 -0.08 18.20 9.31
C MET A 294 -0.05 16.92 8.46
N LEU A 295 -0.41 15.77 9.04
CA LEU A 295 -0.39 14.49 8.32
C LEU A 295 -1.36 14.47 7.13
N ARG A 296 -2.48 15.19 7.17
CA ARG A 296 -3.42 15.32 6.06
C ARG A 296 -2.78 15.89 4.80
N VAL A 297 -1.84 16.83 4.95
CA VAL A 297 -1.08 17.43 3.85
C VAL A 297 0.28 16.77 3.63
N PHE A 298 0.63 15.77 4.44
CA PHE A 298 1.87 15.01 4.31
C PHE A 298 1.76 13.93 3.24
N GLY A 299 2.20 14.26 2.02
CA GLY A 299 2.13 13.35 0.87
C GLY A 299 0.72 12.83 0.60
N SER A 300 0.63 11.73 -0.16
CA SER A 300 -0.64 11.04 -0.39
C SER A 300 -0.92 9.99 0.67
N ARG A 301 -2.18 9.54 0.77
CA ARG A 301 -2.52 8.39 1.62
C ARG A 301 -1.71 7.13 1.27
N GLN A 302 -1.48 6.88 -0.02
CA GLN A 302 -0.66 5.75 -0.48
C GLN A 302 0.79 5.82 0.04
N ILE A 303 1.34 7.03 0.11
CA ILE A 303 2.64 7.29 0.73
C ILE A 303 2.54 7.07 2.24
N ARG A 304 1.56 7.69 2.94
CA ARG A 304 1.41 7.57 4.40
C ARG A 304 1.16 6.13 4.90
N ASN A 305 0.49 5.32 4.09
CA ASN A 305 0.26 3.90 4.36
C ASN A 305 1.55 3.07 4.42
N ARG A 306 2.69 3.64 3.99
CA ARG A 306 3.99 2.96 3.93
C ARG A 306 5.10 3.74 4.62
N ALA A 307 5.14 5.06 4.44
CA ALA A 307 6.11 5.95 5.07
C ALA A 307 6.06 5.77 6.59
N THR A 308 7.22 5.60 7.21
CA THR A 308 7.33 5.43 8.66
C THR A 308 7.93 6.65 9.31
N MET A 309 7.60 6.89 10.58
CA MET A 309 8.15 8.03 11.33
C MET A 309 9.67 7.98 11.39
N GLY A 310 10.25 6.83 11.73
CA GLY A 310 11.71 6.67 11.78
C GLY A 310 12.35 6.82 10.40
N GLY A 311 11.68 6.36 9.35
CA GLY A 311 12.14 6.55 7.97
C GLY A 311 12.19 8.03 7.60
N ASN A 312 11.16 8.81 7.95
CA ASN A 312 11.16 10.24 7.66
C ASN A 312 12.25 11.00 8.42
N LEU A 313 12.41 10.74 9.73
CA LEU A 313 13.41 11.40 10.57
C LEU A 313 14.85 11.08 10.12
N VAL A 314 15.16 9.80 9.87
CA VAL A 314 16.51 9.36 9.50
C VAL A 314 16.90 9.78 8.09
N THR A 315 15.93 9.96 7.18
CA THR A 315 16.20 10.55 5.86
C THR A 315 16.76 11.96 5.98
N ALA A 316 16.41 12.70 7.04
CA ALA A 316 16.92 14.04 7.32
C ALA A 316 16.82 14.99 6.12
N SER A 317 15.67 14.94 5.43
CA SER A 317 15.39 15.85 4.32
C SER A 317 15.37 17.30 4.83
N PRO A 318 15.99 18.27 4.13
CA PRO A 318 15.91 19.69 4.47
C PRO A 318 14.49 20.26 4.47
N ILE A 319 13.54 19.54 3.88
CA ILE A 319 12.12 19.88 3.77
C ILE A 319 11.23 18.79 4.37
N GLY A 320 11.74 17.99 5.30
CA GLY A 320 10.94 16.97 5.99
C GLY A 320 10.02 17.61 7.04
N ASP A 321 8.72 17.36 6.95
CA ASP A 321 7.72 18.00 7.82
C ASP A 321 7.62 17.38 9.23
N SER A 322 8.16 16.17 9.48
CA SER A 322 8.01 15.52 10.79
C SER A 322 9.06 15.94 11.83
N ALA A 323 10.15 16.61 11.43
CA ALA A 323 11.23 16.98 12.34
C ALA A 323 11.07 18.36 13.02
N PRO A 324 10.61 19.43 12.33
CA PRO A 324 10.30 20.71 12.96
C PRO A 324 9.19 20.63 14.01
#